data_AF-I3EF56-F1
#
_entry.id   AF-I3EF56-F1
#
_cell.length_a   1.000
_cell.length_b   1.000
_cell.length_c   1.000
_cell.angle_alpha   90.00
_cell.angle_beta   90.00
_cell.angle_gamma   90.00
#
_symmetry.space_group_name_H-M   'P 1'
#
loop_
_entity.id
_entity.type
_entity.pdbx_description
1 polymer ?
#
loop_
_entity_poly.entity_id
_entity_poly.type
_entity_poly.pdbx_seq_one_letter_code
_entity_poly.pdbx_strand_id
1 'polypeptide(L)'
;MEDHALLNECFTRYIEIKNKTDERRRELHGLQQRRDALLDLLVFIKGQRPLKYTEFETESTFPIVLGKAHSKFSLTSIGILPPEEYTSFYNAMYIYPIGYKIKRKYASPEGGDQKLTYFCQVRSVNGECIFEIRATGGKHWAGPRDQIWDNFSSEFQKMSFSSLEEFFGLTNETTVKLIEEMGDISIFSTYVPMKMRTRKVKKTKKDEN
;
A
#
# COMPACT_ATOMS: atom_id res chain seq x y z
N MET A 1 44.54 -14.04 -36.13
CA MET A 1 44.78 -12.88 -35.22
C MET A 1 43.67 -11.85 -35.33
N GLU A 2 43.11 -11.59 -36.52
CA GLU A 2 42.02 -10.62 -36.73
C GLU A 2 40.69 -11.02 -36.06
N ASP A 3 40.33 -12.31 -36.02
CA ASP A 3 39.07 -12.77 -35.39
C ASP A 3 39.01 -12.52 -33.87
N HIS A 4 40.16 -12.60 -33.19
CA HIS A 4 40.24 -12.30 -31.75
C HIS A 4 40.09 -10.80 -31.48
N ALA A 5 40.52 -9.93 -32.39
CA ALA A 5 40.36 -8.48 -32.26
C ALA A 5 38.89 -8.07 -32.46
N LEU A 6 38.22 -8.62 -33.47
CA LEU A 6 36.79 -8.40 -33.73
C LEU A 6 35.91 -8.87 -32.57
N LEU A 7 36.21 -10.03 -31.99
CA LEU A 7 35.48 -10.56 -30.84
C LEU A 7 35.65 -9.65 -29.61
N ASN A 8 36.85 -9.13 -29.37
CA ASN A 8 37.14 -8.26 -28.24
C ASN A 8 36.46 -6.88 -28.38
N GLU A 9 36.39 -6.35 -29.61
CA GLU A 9 35.67 -5.12 -29.93
C GLU A 9 34.16 -5.28 -29.70
N CYS A 10 33.58 -6.41 -30.14
CA CYS A 10 32.18 -6.75 -29.89
C CYS A 10 31.87 -6.89 -28.39
N PHE A 11 32.78 -7.49 -27.62
CA PHE A 11 32.62 -7.66 -26.17
C PHE A 11 32.65 -6.31 -25.44
N THR A 12 33.58 -5.43 -25.83
CA THR A 12 33.69 -4.07 -25.28
C THR A 12 32.43 -3.27 -25.56
N ARG A 13 31.95 -3.31 -26.81
CA ARG A 13 30.74 -2.61 -27.24
C ARG A 13 29.48 -3.13 -26.52
N TYR A 14 29.40 -4.43 -26.26
CA TYR A 14 28.33 -5.02 -25.47
C TYR A 14 28.32 -4.50 -24.02
N ILE A 15 29.49 -4.45 -23.36
CA ILE A 15 29.61 -3.94 -21.99
C ILE A 15 29.19 -2.47 -21.92
N GLU A 16 29.62 -1.65 -22.88
CA GLU A 16 29.21 -0.24 -22.96
C GLU A 16 27.70 -0.08 -23.11
N ILE A 17 27.08 -0.84 -24.03
CA ILE A 17 25.62 -0.81 -24.24
C ILE A 17 24.89 -1.24 -22.97
N LYS A 18 25.37 -2.29 -22.30
CA LYS A 18 24.77 -2.78 -21.06
C LYS A 18 24.83 -1.73 -19.95
N ASN A 19 26.02 -1.14 -19.72
CA ASN A 19 26.20 -0.09 -18.71
C ASN A 19 25.31 1.12 -18.99
N LYS A 20 25.23 1.56 -20.24
CA LYS A 20 24.37 2.67 -20.66
C LYS A 20 22.88 2.36 -20.48
N THR A 21 22.50 1.09 -20.68
CA THR A 21 21.12 0.63 -20.46
C THR A 21 20.78 0.64 -18.97
N ASP A 22 21.68 0.17 -18.11
CA ASP A 22 21.48 0.14 -16.66
C ASP A 22 21.47 1.55 -16.05
N GLU A 23 22.29 2.47 -16.58
CA GLU A 23 22.24 3.88 -16.22
C GLU A 23 20.89 4.51 -16.56
N ARG A 24 20.41 4.34 -17.80
CA ARG A 24 19.07 4.81 -18.21
C ARG A 24 17.94 4.21 -17.37
N ARG A 25 18.05 2.95 -16.93
CA ARG A 25 17.08 2.33 -16.01
C ARG A 25 17.06 3.01 -14.64
N ARG A 26 18.23 3.36 -14.09
CA ARG A 26 18.33 4.10 -12.82
C ARG A 26 17.74 5.50 -12.93
N GLU A 27 18.03 6.21 -14.02
CA GLU A 27 17.44 7.52 -14.31
C GLU A 27 15.91 7.44 -14.43
N LEU A 28 15.41 6.46 -15.19
CA LEU A 28 13.97 6.22 -15.34
C LEU A 28 13.30 5.96 -13.99
N HIS A 29 13.95 5.16 -13.12
CA HIS A 29 13.44 4.90 -11.78
C HIS A 29 13.38 6.17 -10.91
N GLY A 30 14.42 7.01 -10.96
CA GLY A 30 14.43 8.31 -10.28
C GLY A 30 13.34 9.26 -10.78
N LEU A 31 13.12 9.31 -12.10
CA LEU A 31 12.04 10.10 -12.70
C LEU A 31 10.65 9.57 -12.31
N GLN A 32 10.46 8.26 -12.24
CA GLN A 32 9.23 7.64 -11.78
C GLN A 32 8.93 7.98 -10.31
N GLN A 33 9.94 7.96 -9.44
CA GLN A 33 9.80 8.38 -8.04
C GLN A 33 9.37 9.85 -7.93
N ARG A 34 10.00 10.75 -8.72
CA ARG A 34 9.63 12.17 -8.75
C ARG A 34 8.22 12.39 -9.29
N ARG A 35 7.84 11.71 -10.38
CA ARG A 35 6.48 11.75 -10.92
C ARG A 35 5.46 11.31 -9.88
N ASP A 36 5.72 10.22 -9.18
CA ASP A 36 4.81 9.72 -8.14
C ASP A 36 4.70 10.71 -6.98
N ALA A 37 5.79 11.34 -6.55
CA ALA A 37 5.74 12.41 -5.53
C ALA A 37 4.93 13.63 -5.99
N LEU A 38 5.04 14.02 -7.26
CA LEU A 38 4.27 15.13 -7.84
C LEU A 38 2.79 14.77 -8.02
N LEU A 39 2.48 13.52 -8.34
CA LEU A 39 1.10 13.04 -8.39
C LEU A 39 0.47 13.01 -6.99
N ASP A 40 1.20 12.56 -5.97
CA ASP A 40 0.78 12.63 -4.57
C ASP A 40 0.49 14.10 -4.19
N LEU A 41 1.35 15.04 -4.58
CA LEU A 41 1.15 16.48 -4.36
C LEU A 41 -0.06 17.04 -5.15
N LEU A 42 -0.26 16.62 -6.39
CA LEU A 42 -1.37 17.08 -7.22
C LEU A 42 -2.72 16.53 -6.72
N VAL A 43 -2.77 15.29 -6.25
CA VAL A 43 -3.95 14.74 -5.57
C VAL A 43 -4.24 15.53 -4.30
N PHE A 44 -3.20 15.88 -3.53
CA PHE A 44 -3.31 16.75 -2.37
C PHE A 44 -3.87 18.14 -2.73
N ILE A 45 -3.39 18.77 -3.81
CA ILE A 45 -3.84 20.11 -4.24
C ILE A 45 -5.25 20.07 -4.86
N LYS A 46 -5.53 19.11 -5.75
CA LYS A 46 -6.81 19.01 -6.47
C LYS A 46 -7.95 18.45 -5.61
N GLY A 47 -7.63 17.72 -4.55
CA GLY A 47 -8.60 17.24 -3.56
C GLY A 47 -9.12 18.32 -2.62
N GLN A 48 -8.56 19.54 -2.65
CA GLN A 48 -9.08 20.65 -1.84
C GLN A 48 -10.22 21.38 -2.56
N ARG A 49 -11.46 21.07 -2.15
CA ARG A 49 -12.43 22.15 -1.93
C ARG A 49 -11.80 23.12 -0.91
N PRO A 50 -12.04 24.44 -1.00
CA PRO A 50 -11.38 25.42 -0.14
C PRO A 50 -11.74 25.11 1.32
N LEU A 51 -10.85 24.40 2.01
CA LEU A 51 -10.93 24.21 3.44
C LEU A 51 -10.57 25.55 4.04
N LYS A 52 -11.53 26.16 4.73
CA LYS A 52 -11.23 27.22 5.68
C LYS A 52 -10.11 26.70 6.57
N TYR A 53 -8.97 27.36 6.51
CA TYR A 53 -7.85 27.18 7.43
C TYR A 53 -8.39 27.37 8.85
N THR A 54 -8.74 26.28 9.51
CA THR A 54 -8.86 26.19 10.95
C THR A 54 -8.00 25.01 11.36
N GLU A 55 -6.74 25.34 11.69
CA GLU A 55 -5.94 24.70 12.73
C GLU A 55 -6.03 23.17 12.83
N PHE A 56 -5.16 22.47 12.09
CA PHE A 56 -4.49 21.29 12.62
C PHE A 56 -3.04 21.30 12.13
N GLU A 57 -2.19 22.03 12.86
CA GLU A 57 -0.79 21.69 13.01
C GLU A 57 -0.72 20.21 13.43
N THR A 58 -0.36 19.31 12.52
CA THR A 58 0.05 17.94 12.85
C THR A 58 1.38 17.63 12.19
N GLU A 59 2.36 18.50 12.44
CA GLU A 59 3.74 18.06 12.47
C GLU A 59 3.85 16.97 13.56
N SER A 60 4.28 15.75 13.21
CA SER A 60 4.67 14.65 14.13
C SER A 60 3.61 13.62 14.65
N THR A 61 2.53 13.27 13.93
CA THR A 61 1.66 12.13 14.37
C THR A 61 2.11 10.75 13.85
N PHE A 62 2.92 10.71 12.80
CA PHE A 62 3.38 9.47 12.17
C PHE A 62 4.91 9.32 12.23
N PRO A 63 5.45 8.09 12.32
CA PRO A 63 4.74 6.81 12.27
C PRO A 63 4.04 6.39 13.57
N ILE A 64 2.84 5.80 13.46
CA ILE A 64 2.16 5.12 14.58
C ILE A 64 2.46 3.62 14.48
N VAL A 65 2.97 3.01 15.55
CA VAL A 65 3.22 1.56 15.59
C VAL A 65 2.01 0.85 16.19
N LEU A 66 1.41 -0.05 15.43
CA LEU A 66 0.18 -0.77 15.79
C LEU A 66 0.37 -2.28 15.68
N GLY A 67 -0.59 -3.05 16.22
CA GLY A 67 -0.58 -4.51 16.23
C GLY A 67 0.29 -5.13 17.34
N LYS A 68 0.33 -6.47 17.40
CA LYS A 68 1.06 -7.23 18.43
C LYS A 68 1.85 -8.39 17.78
N ALA A 69 3.07 -8.62 18.25
CA ALA A 69 3.94 -9.71 17.79
C ALA A 69 4.01 -9.80 16.24
N HIS A 70 3.48 -10.87 15.64
CA HIS A 70 3.51 -11.13 14.20
C HIS A 70 2.60 -10.17 13.39
N SER A 71 1.59 -9.55 14.03
CA SER A 71 0.71 -8.58 13.36
C SER A 71 1.20 -7.14 13.47
N LYS A 72 2.40 -6.90 14.01
CA LYS A 72 2.96 -5.55 14.21
C LYS A 72 3.26 -4.85 12.87
N PHE A 73 2.81 -3.61 12.73
CA PHE A 73 3.11 -2.74 11.59
C PHE A 73 3.28 -1.29 12.05
N SER A 74 3.79 -0.46 11.15
CA SER A 74 3.94 0.98 11.36
C SER A 74 3.14 1.71 10.30
N LEU A 75 2.08 2.37 10.74
CA LEU A 75 1.28 3.27 9.92
C LEU A 75 2.06 4.56 9.70
N THR A 76 2.31 4.89 8.44
CA THR A 76 3.13 6.05 8.03
C THR A 76 2.30 7.15 7.38
N SER A 77 1.11 6.83 6.88
CA SER A 77 0.13 7.79 6.38
C SER A 77 -1.25 7.15 6.47
N ILE A 78 -2.23 7.85 7.05
CA ILE A 78 -3.63 7.42 7.04
C ILE A 78 -4.32 7.69 5.69
N GLY A 79 -3.76 8.58 4.88
CA GLY A 79 -4.34 8.98 3.59
C GLY A 79 -5.52 9.95 3.75
N ILE A 80 -6.36 10.00 2.72
CA ILE A 80 -7.60 10.77 2.70
C ILE A 80 -8.77 9.87 2.30
N LEU A 81 -9.97 10.20 2.76
CA LEU A 81 -11.18 9.49 2.34
C LEU A 81 -11.39 9.64 0.81
N PRO A 82 -11.76 8.55 0.12
CA PRO A 82 -12.05 8.60 -1.31
C PRO A 82 -13.35 9.40 -1.57
N PRO A 83 -13.50 10.00 -2.77
CA PRO A 83 -14.78 10.55 -3.22
C PRO A 83 -15.89 9.49 -3.24
N GLU A 84 -17.15 9.90 -3.11
CA GLU A 84 -18.32 9.01 -3.05
C GLU A 84 -18.45 8.17 -4.33
N GLU A 85 -18.16 8.78 -5.49
CA GLU A 85 -18.20 8.15 -6.80
C GLU A 85 -17.17 7.01 -6.98
N TYR A 86 -16.15 6.93 -6.13
CA TYR A 86 -15.06 5.96 -6.25
C TYR A 86 -15.38 4.66 -5.51
N THR A 87 -16.35 3.93 -6.05
CA THR A 87 -16.90 2.70 -5.44
C THR A 87 -15.89 1.56 -5.25
N SER A 88 -14.76 1.54 -5.98
CA SER A 88 -13.70 0.54 -5.78
C SER A 88 -12.86 0.75 -4.51
N PHE A 89 -13.03 1.87 -3.80
CA PHE A 89 -12.30 2.18 -2.58
C PHE A 89 -13.01 1.78 -1.28
N TYR A 90 -14.18 1.16 -1.35
CA TYR A 90 -14.85 0.67 -0.15
C TYR A 90 -15.72 -0.53 -0.44
N ASN A 91 -16.00 -1.29 0.61
CA ASN A 91 -17.00 -2.34 0.61
C ASN A 91 -17.69 -2.36 1.98
N ALA A 92 -18.51 -3.38 2.23
CA ALA A 92 -19.23 -3.51 3.50
C ALA A 92 -18.33 -3.54 4.74
N MET A 93 -17.06 -3.95 4.57
CA MET A 93 -16.11 -4.18 5.65
C MET A 93 -14.98 -3.15 5.75
N TYR A 94 -14.59 -2.51 4.66
CA TYR A 94 -13.40 -1.68 4.64
C TYR A 94 -13.62 -0.42 3.82
N ILE A 95 -12.98 0.66 4.25
CA ILE A 95 -12.70 1.85 3.46
C ILE A 95 -11.20 1.85 3.21
N TYR A 96 -10.80 2.12 1.97
CA TYR A 96 -9.41 2.18 1.53
C TYR A 96 -9.05 3.64 1.27
N PRO A 97 -8.38 4.34 2.21
CA PRO A 97 -8.03 5.75 2.00
C PRO A 97 -6.99 5.91 0.89
N ILE A 98 -7.16 6.93 0.05
CA ILE A 98 -6.19 7.28 -0.98
C ILE A 98 -4.92 7.80 -0.30
N GLY A 99 -3.77 7.23 -0.63
CA GLY A 99 -2.49 7.61 0.00
C GLY A 99 -2.26 6.97 1.38
N TYR A 100 -3.07 5.98 1.77
CA TYR A 100 -2.80 5.13 2.93
C TYR A 100 -1.45 4.41 2.74
N LYS A 101 -0.57 4.46 3.74
CA LYS A 101 0.77 3.85 3.69
C LYS A 101 1.12 3.20 5.02
N ILE A 102 1.56 1.94 4.98
CA ILE A 102 2.16 1.24 6.13
C ILE A 102 3.53 0.65 5.76
N LYS A 103 4.33 0.36 6.78
CA LYS A 103 5.50 -0.51 6.68
C LYS A 103 5.39 -1.68 7.67
N ARG A 104 5.76 -2.89 7.24
CA ARG A 104 5.72 -4.10 8.05
C ARG A 104 6.97 -4.96 7.81
N LYS A 105 7.49 -5.59 8.86
CA LYS A 105 8.49 -6.66 8.70
C LYS A 105 7.79 -8.01 8.60
N TYR A 106 8.09 -8.78 7.56
CA TYR A 106 7.53 -10.11 7.35
C TYR A 106 8.56 -11.04 6.69
N ALA A 107 8.26 -12.33 6.60
CA ALA A 107 9.16 -13.32 6.00
C ALA A 107 9.55 -12.95 4.56
N SER A 108 10.72 -13.41 4.11
CA SER A 108 11.12 -13.36 2.69
C SER A 108 10.39 -14.45 1.89
N PRO A 109 9.93 -14.17 0.65
CA PRO A 109 9.39 -15.21 -0.22
C PRO A 109 10.47 -16.19 -0.72
N GLU A 110 11.74 -15.80 -0.69
CA GLU A 110 12.88 -16.64 -1.09
C GLU A 110 13.20 -17.74 -0.07
N GLY A 111 12.48 -17.78 1.06
CA GLY A 111 12.66 -18.75 2.13
C GLY A 111 13.70 -18.33 3.17
N GLY A 112 13.81 -19.14 4.23
CA GLY A 112 14.69 -18.91 5.39
C GLY A 112 14.12 -17.99 6.47
N ASP A 113 14.90 -17.75 7.52
CA ASP A 113 14.53 -16.92 8.67
C ASP A 113 14.67 -15.41 8.41
N GLN A 114 15.08 -15.02 7.21
CA GLN A 114 15.26 -13.62 6.85
C GLN A 114 13.91 -12.90 6.72
N LYS A 115 13.81 -11.74 7.37
CA LYS A 115 12.67 -10.84 7.25
C LYS A 115 12.99 -9.66 6.35
N LEU A 116 12.07 -9.34 5.44
CA LEU A 116 12.10 -8.14 4.62
C LEU A 116 11.18 -7.07 5.21
N THR A 117 11.44 -5.81 4.85
CA THR A 117 10.47 -4.74 5.09
C THR A 117 9.60 -4.58 3.86
N TYR A 118 8.30 -4.63 4.07
CA TYR A 118 7.26 -4.42 3.07
C TYR A 118 6.64 -3.06 3.28
N PHE A 119 6.63 -2.25 2.22
CA PHE A 119 5.95 -0.98 2.14
C PHE A 119 4.65 -1.20 1.39
N CYS A 120 3.52 -0.99 2.07
CA CYS A 120 2.20 -1.24 1.51
C CYS A 120 1.49 0.11 1.33
N GLN A 121 0.85 0.31 0.18
CA GLN A 121 0.14 1.55 -0.10
C GLN A 121 -1.14 1.35 -0.91
N VAL A 122 -2.08 2.28 -0.73
CA VAL A 122 -3.30 2.40 -1.53
C VAL A 122 -3.18 3.66 -2.40
N ARG A 123 -3.35 3.49 -3.72
CA ARG A 123 -3.27 4.56 -4.72
C ARG A 123 -4.58 4.68 -5.49
N SER A 124 -4.85 5.90 -5.95
CA SER A 124 -5.83 6.15 -7.01
C SER A 124 -5.13 6.25 -8.35
N VAL A 125 -5.50 5.37 -9.28
CA VAL A 125 -5.02 5.38 -10.66
C VAL A 125 -6.23 5.43 -11.55
N ASN A 126 -6.45 6.57 -12.22
CA ASN A 126 -7.63 6.81 -13.07
C ASN A 126 -8.97 6.58 -12.37
N GLY A 127 -9.05 6.89 -11.07
CA GLY A 127 -10.27 6.69 -10.27
C GLY A 127 -10.44 5.28 -9.70
N GLU A 128 -9.50 4.37 -9.98
CA GLU A 128 -9.53 3.00 -9.46
C GLU A 128 -8.60 2.78 -8.26
N CYS A 129 -9.04 1.92 -7.34
CA CYS A 129 -8.27 1.53 -6.15
C CYS A 129 -7.20 0.50 -6.51
N ILE A 130 -5.94 0.96 -6.52
CA ILE A 130 -4.78 0.11 -6.75
C ILE A 130 -4.01 -0.05 -5.44
N PHE A 131 -3.84 -1.30 -5.03
CA PHE A 131 -2.97 -1.67 -3.93
C PHE A 131 -1.56 -1.91 -4.46
N GLU A 132 -0.58 -1.68 -3.60
CA GLU A 132 0.82 -1.88 -3.95
C GLU A 132 1.63 -2.34 -2.74
N ILE A 133 2.49 -3.34 -2.96
CA ILE A 133 3.39 -3.92 -1.96
C ILE A 133 4.81 -3.89 -2.55
N ARG A 134 5.74 -3.19 -1.90
CA ARG A 134 7.17 -3.16 -2.25
C ARG A 134 7.99 -3.80 -1.16
N ALA A 135 8.83 -4.77 -1.49
CA ALA A 135 9.77 -5.38 -0.56
C ALA A 135 11.16 -4.73 -0.67
N THR A 136 11.89 -4.64 0.44
CA THR A 136 13.31 -4.23 0.43
C THR A 136 14.22 -5.14 -0.40
N GLY A 137 13.78 -6.36 -0.72
CA GLY A 137 14.46 -7.28 -1.66
C GLY A 137 14.24 -6.96 -3.14
N GLY A 138 13.53 -5.88 -3.48
CA GLY A 138 13.31 -5.44 -4.86
C GLY A 138 12.05 -5.99 -5.52
N LYS A 139 11.39 -7.01 -4.94
CA LYS A 139 10.09 -7.48 -5.41
C LYS A 139 9.00 -6.43 -5.21
N HIS A 140 8.06 -6.40 -6.15
CA HIS A 140 6.99 -5.42 -6.23
C HIS A 140 5.72 -6.07 -6.79
N TRP A 141 4.61 -5.89 -6.09
CA TRP A 141 3.28 -6.32 -6.51
C TRP A 141 2.35 -5.12 -6.52
N ALA A 142 1.57 -4.96 -7.58
CA ALA A 142 0.57 -3.91 -7.68
C ALA A 142 -0.64 -4.41 -8.46
N GLY A 143 -1.83 -3.98 -8.06
CA GLY A 143 -3.06 -4.32 -8.77
C GLY A 143 -4.33 -4.08 -7.94
N PRO A 144 -5.49 -4.44 -8.51
CA PRO A 144 -6.74 -4.48 -7.77
C PRO A 144 -6.68 -5.44 -6.58
N ARG A 145 -7.54 -5.23 -5.60
CA ARG A 145 -7.63 -6.00 -4.34
C ARG A 145 -7.54 -7.51 -4.53
N ASP A 146 -8.37 -8.06 -5.41
CA ASP A 146 -8.50 -9.52 -5.54
C ASP A 146 -7.29 -10.14 -6.23
N GLN A 147 -6.65 -9.41 -7.17
CA GLN A 147 -5.49 -9.92 -7.89
C GLN A 147 -4.18 -9.81 -7.09
N ILE A 148 -3.98 -8.70 -6.38
CA ILE A 148 -2.71 -8.47 -5.67
C ILE A 148 -2.51 -9.47 -4.54
N TRP A 149 -3.58 -9.87 -3.85
CA TRP A 149 -3.44 -10.78 -2.72
C TRP A 149 -3.00 -12.17 -3.16
N ASP A 150 -3.60 -12.68 -4.23
CA ASP A 150 -3.24 -13.98 -4.80
C ASP A 150 -1.80 -13.95 -5.34
N ASN A 151 -1.43 -12.89 -6.07
CA ASN A 151 -0.08 -12.71 -6.60
C ASN A 151 0.98 -12.59 -5.50
N PHE A 152 0.65 -11.94 -4.38
CA PHE A 152 1.57 -11.77 -3.26
C PHE A 152 1.66 -13.02 -2.39
N SER A 153 0.53 -13.63 -2.03
CA SER A 153 0.48 -14.76 -1.10
C SER A 153 0.99 -16.06 -1.70
N SER A 154 0.85 -16.26 -3.03
CA SER A 154 1.36 -17.44 -3.75
C SER A 154 2.88 -17.55 -3.75
N GLU A 155 3.60 -16.47 -3.47
CA GLU A 155 5.06 -16.44 -3.32
C GLU A 155 5.56 -17.08 -2.01
N PHE A 156 4.64 -17.42 -1.09
CA PHE A 156 4.97 -17.98 0.22
C PHE A 156 4.42 -19.40 0.35
N GLN A 157 5.26 -20.33 0.82
CA GLN A 157 4.81 -21.69 1.16
C GLN A 157 3.79 -21.70 2.30
N LYS A 158 3.89 -20.74 3.23
CA LYS A 158 2.96 -20.58 4.35
C LYS A 158 2.68 -19.10 4.59
N MET A 159 1.42 -18.71 4.40
CA MET A 159 0.96 -17.36 4.68
C MET A 159 0.35 -17.27 6.09
N SER A 160 0.84 -16.34 6.90
CA SER A 160 0.34 -16.13 8.28
C SER A 160 -0.88 -15.20 8.34
N PHE A 161 -1.18 -14.51 7.26
CA PHE A 161 -2.30 -13.58 7.15
C PHE A 161 -3.35 -14.17 6.22
N SER A 162 -4.62 -13.93 6.53
CA SER A 162 -5.76 -14.47 5.81
C SER A 162 -6.19 -13.62 4.61
N SER A 163 -5.84 -12.33 4.62
CA SER A 163 -6.30 -11.35 3.63
C SER A 163 -5.31 -10.21 3.45
N LEU A 164 -5.50 -9.50 2.33
CA LEU A 164 -4.78 -8.27 2.03
C LEU A 164 -4.97 -7.23 3.12
N GLU A 165 -6.21 -7.05 3.59
CA GLU A 165 -6.55 -6.07 4.61
C GLU A 165 -5.87 -6.36 5.94
N GLU A 166 -5.74 -7.63 6.30
CA GLU A 166 -5.01 -8.02 7.50
C GLU A 166 -3.52 -7.71 7.38
N PHE A 167 -2.92 -7.98 6.21
CA PHE A 167 -1.53 -7.65 5.92
C PHE A 167 -1.30 -6.13 5.91
N PHE A 168 -2.24 -5.37 5.34
CA PHE A 168 -2.23 -3.90 5.30
C PHE A 168 -2.59 -3.25 6.64
N GLY A 169 -3.02 -4.02 7.65
CA GLY A 169 -3.38 -3.49 8.96
C GLY A 169 -4.75 -2.80 9.00
N LEU A 170 -5.56 -2.93 7.96
CA LEU A 170 -6.91 -2.38 7.85
C LEU A 170 -7.95 -3.14 8.71
N THR A 171 -7.57 -4.30 9.25
CA THR A 171 -8.37 -5.01 10.26
C THR A 171 -8.08 -4.54 11.69
N ASN A 172 -7.05 -3.70 11.90
CA ASN A 172 -6.69 -3.21 13.23
C ASN A 172 -7.72 -2.18 13.72
N GLU A 173 -8.24 -2.37 14.95
CA GLU A 173 -9.27 -1.49 15.52
C GLU A 173 -8.85 -0.01 15.56
N THR A 174 -7.60 0.29 15.91
CA THR A 174 -7.11 1.67 15.95
C THR A 174 -7.05 2.26 14.56
N THR A 175 -6.58 1.49 13.56
CA THR A 175 -6.57 1.93 12.16
C THR A 175 -7.99 2.22 11.66
N VAL A 176 -8.95 1.33 11.89
CA VAL A 176 -10.33 1.56 11.44
C VAL A 176 -10.95 2.77 12.13
N LYS A 177 -10.72 2.96 13.44
CA LYS A 177 -11.17 4.17 14.15
C LYS A 177 -10.59 5.43 13.54
N LEU A 178 -9.28 5.47 13.28
CA LEU A 178 -8.62 6.60 12.63
C LEU A 178 -9.24 6.90 11.26
N ILE A 179 -9.56 5.86 10.47
CA ILE A 179 -10.22 6.03 9.16
C ILE A 179 -11.64 6.60 9.33
N GLU A 180 -12.43 6.03 10.25
CA GLU A 180 -13.81 6.48 10.51
C GLU A 180 -13.88 7.89 11.09
N GLU A 181 -12.83 8.36 11.75
CA GLU A 181 -12.73 9.70 12.34
C GLU A 181 -12.22 10.76 11.36
N MET A 182 -11.82 10.39 10.13
CA MET A 182 -11.33 11.35 9.12
C MET A 182 -12.42 12.27 8.56
N GLY A 183 -13.69 11.86 8.62
CA GLY A 183 -14.79 12.63 8.02
C GLY A 183 -16.11 11.89 8.00
N ASP A 184 -17.02 12.34 7.14
CA ASP A 184 -18.34 11.73 6.99
C ASP A 184 -18.25 10.40 6.23
N ILE A 185 -18.37 9.29 6.95
CA ILE A 185 -18.39 7.94 6.38
C ILE A 185 -19.76 7.50 5.88
N SER A 186 -20.82 8.31 6.07
CA SER A 186 -22.18 7.95 5.61
C SER A 186 -22.31 7.96 4.08
N ILE A 187 -21.40 8.64 3.39
CA ILE A 187 -21.31 8.65 1.92
C ILE A 187 -20.95 7.27 1.34
N PHE A 188 -20.34 6.39 2.14
CA PHE A 188 -19.96 5.05 1.71
C PHE A 188 -21.14 4.10 1.87
N SER A 189 -22.06 4.15 0.91
CA SER A 189 -23.39 3.51 0.95
C SER A 189 -23.42 2.04 1.41
N THR A 190 -22.41 1.25 1.06
CA THR A 190 -22.35 -0.18 1.44
C THR A 190 -21.59 -0.42 2.73
N TYR A 191 -20.77 0.53 3.20
CA TYR A 191 -19.91 0.38 4.37
C TYR A 191 -20.70 0.34 5.68
N VAL A 192 -20.37 -0.61 6.55
CA VAL A 192 -20.99 -0.73 7.87
C VAL A 192 -19.98 -0.28 8.94
N PRO A 193 -20.23 0.74 9.76
CA PRO A 193 -19.25 1.18 10.77
C PRO A 193 -18.87 0.09 11.79
N MET A 194 -17.62 0.07 12.25
CA MET A 194 -17.07 -0.93 13.18
C MET A 194 -17.91 -1.06 14.45
N LYS A 195 -18.36 0.08 15.01
CA LYS A 195 -19.22 0.12 16.21
C LYS A 195 -20.57 -0.58 16.00
N MET A 196 -21.09 -0.63 14.77
CA MET A 196 -22.33 -1.33 14.45
C MET A 196 -22.12 -2.84 14.28
N ARG A 197 -20.97 -3.26 13.73
CA ARG A 197 -20.64 -4.69 13.57
C ARG A 197 -20.48 -5.40 14.91
N THR A 198 -19.78 -4.77 15.85
CA THR A 198 -19.52 -5.32 17.19
C THR A 198 -20.79 -5.49 18.04
N ARG A 199 -21.82 -4.64 17.82
CA ARG A 199 -23.13 -4.78 18.48
C ARG A 199 -23.91 -6.01 18.01
N LYS A 200 -23.85 -6.36 16.72
CA LYS A 200 -24.54 -7.55 16.19
C LYS A 200 -24.00 -8.84 16.80
N VAL A 201 -22.68 -8.95 16.95
CA VAL A 201 -22.01 -10.13 17.55
C VAL A 201 -22.37 -10.33 19.03
N LYS A 202 -22.58 -9.25 19.79
CA LYS A 202 -23.03 -9.35 21.19
C LYS A 202 -24.49 -9.77 21.32
N LYS A 203 -25.33 -9.46 20.34
CA LYS A 203 -26.75 -9.83 20.35
C LYS A 203 -26.93 -11.33 20.06
N THR A 204 -26.26 -11.87 19.05
CA THR A 204 -26.29 -13.32 18.77
C THR A 204 -25.79 -14.16 19.94
N LYS A 205 -24.71 -13.75 20.62
CA LYS A 205 -24.24 -14.46 21.84
C LYS A 205 -25.20 -14.40 23.03
N LYS A 206 -26.13 -13.44 23.05
CA LYS A 206 -27.14 -13.31 24.10
C LYS A 206 -28.40 -14.13 23.79
N ASP A 207 -28.66 -14.38 22.50
CA ASP A 207 -29.81 -15.17 22.05
C ASP A 207 -29.49 -16.68 22.00
N GLU A 208 -28.22 -17.08 22.13
CA GLU A 208 -27.74 -18.47 22.21
C GLU A 208 -27.49 -18.98 23.65
N ASN A 209 -27.82 -18.17 24.67
CA ASN A 209 -27.57 -18.44 26.09
C ASN A 209 -28.86 -18.25 26.91
#